data_AF-A0A4Q0QCR2-F1
#
_entry.id   AF-A0A4Q0QCR2-F1
#
_cell.length_a   1.000
_cell.length_b   1.000
_cell.length_c   1.000
_cell.angle_alpha   90.00
_cell.angle_beta   90.00
_cell.angle_gamma   90.00
#
_symmetry.space_group_name_H-M   'P 1'
#
loop_
_entity.id
_entity.type
_entity.pdbx_description
1 polymer ?
#
loop_
_entity_poly.entity_id
_entity_poly.type
_entity_poly.pdbx_seq_one_letter_code
_entity_poly.pdbx_strand_id
1 'polypeptide(L)' 'MAPFALDLILWLTGVRGHIPRFDDFRPVPAAPTTGAGHPMRVLAIMATVFAALSLAVWGTVWLAIQLL' A
#
# COMPACT_ATOMS: atom_id res chain seq x y z
N MET A 1 23.53 12.83 0.98
CA MET A 1 22.26 13.56 1.17
C MET A 1 21.20 12.80 0.38
N ALA A 2 20.34 11.99 1.02
CA ALA A 2 19.23 11.36 0.29
C ALA A 2 18.18 12.44 -0.04
N PRO A 3 17.54 12.43 -1.22
CA PRO A 3 16.50 13.40 -1.53
C PRO A 3 15.34 13.25 -0.54
N PHE A 4 14.78 14.37 -0.07
CA PHE A 4 13.74 14.42 0.96
C PHE A 4 12.57 13.46 0.69
N ALA A 5 12.18 13.30 -0.58
CA ALA A 5 11.15 12.36 -1.00
C ALA A 5 11.52 10.89 -0.73
N LEU A 6 12.77 10.49 -1.01
CA LEU A 6 13.24 9.13 -0.74
C LEU A 6 13.28 8.85 0.77
N ASP A 7 13.71 9.83 1.56
CA ASP A 7 13.75 9.69 3.02
C ASP A 7 12.33 9.57 3.62
N LEU A 8 11.37 10.36 3.11
CA LEU A 8 9.96 10.28 3.48
C LEU A 8 9.35 8.92 3.12
N ILE A 9 9.67 8.38 1.94
CA ILE A 9 9.21 7.05 1.50
C ILE A 9 9.77 5.97 2.40
N LEU A 10 11.06 6.00 2.73
CA LEU A 10 11.71 5.02 3.61
C LEU A 10 11.18 5.09 5.05
N TRP A 11 10.79 6.29 5.50
CA TRP A 11 10.15 6.49 6.79
C TRP A 11 8.70 5.98 6.82
N LEU A 12 7.89 6.33 5.82
CA LEU A 12 6.49 5.87 5.68
C LEU A 12 6.38 4.34 5.50
N THR A 13 7.35 3.74 4.81
CA THR A 13 7.41 2.28 4.60
C THR A 13 8.00 1.53 5.80
N GLY A 14 8.39 2.25 6.86
CA GLY A 14 8.92 1.65 8.08
C GLY A 14 10.33 1.06 7.94
N VAL A 15 10.99 1.21 6.79
CA VAL A 15 12.32 0.64 6.50
C VAL A 15 13.40 1.20 7.43
N ARG A 16 13.27 2.47 7.86
CA ARG A 16 14.18 3.07 8.85
C ARG A 16 13.77 2.85 10.31
N GLY A 17 12.59 2.28 10.57
CA GLY A 17 12.07 2.05 11.91
C GLY A 17 11.88 3.32 12.74
N HIS A 18 11.12 3.22 13.82
CA HIS A 18 11.12 4.24 14.87
C HIS A 18 12.36 4.03 15.73
N ILE A 19 13.27 5.00 15.84
CA ILE A 19 14.37 4.95 16.80
C ILE A 19 13.76 5.21 18.19
N PRO A 20 13.70 4.20 19.08
CA PRO A 20 13.05 4.37 20.38
C PRO A 20 13.84 5.39 21.22
N ARG A 21 13.14 6.28 21.92
CA ARG A 21 13.74 7.14 22.95
C ARG A 21 13.97 6.32 24.21
N PHE A 22 14.86 6.79 25.07
CA PHE A 22 15.29 6.06 26.27
C PHE A 22 14.15 5.72 27.26
N ASP A 23 13.03 6.46 27.22
CA ASP A 23 11.84 6.19 28.02
C ASP A 23 10.92 5.09 27.45
N ASP A 24 11.11 4.71 26.18
CA ASP A 24 10.32 3.68 25.48
C ASP A 24 10.71 2.24 25.88
N PHE A 25 11.79 2.07 26.65
CA PHE A 25 12.25 0.76 27.15
C PHE A 25 11.47 0.25 28.37
N ARG A 26 10.44 0.97 28.84
CA ARG A 26 9.53 0.41 29.84
C ARG A 26 8.88 -0.85 29.24
N PRO A 27 8.78 -1.96 30.00
CA PRO A 27 8.09 -3.15 29.52
C PRO A 27 6.59 -2.85 29.39
N VAL A 28 6.22 -2.27 28.25
CA VAL A 28 4.85 -2.11 27.80
C VAL A 28 4.48 -3.43 27.14
N PRO A 29 3.36 -4.08 27.51
CA PRO A 29 2.86 -5.22 26.77
C PRO A 29 2.78 -4.83 25.29
N ALA A 30 3.48 -5.57 24.42
CA ALA A 30 3.48 -5.29 22.99
C ALA A 30 2.02 -5.31 22.51
N ALA A 31 1.46 -4.12 22.29
CA ALA A 31 0.13 -4.01 21.71
C ALA A 31 0.22 -4.69 20.33
N PRO A 32 -0.72 -5.60 20.00
CA PRO A 32 -0.72 -6.24 18.70
C PRO A 32 -0.73 -5.14 17.63
N THR A 33 0.23 -5.19 16.71
CA THR A 33 0.42 -4.19 15.65
C THR A 33 -0.82 -4.19 14.75
N THR A 34 -1.80 -3.36 15.09
CA THR A 34 -3.09 -3.29 14.40
C THR A 34 -3.00 -2.49 13.08
N GLY A 35 -1.80 -2.32 12.53
CA GLY A 35 -1.47 -1.21 11.62
C GLY A 35 -1.51 -1.51 10.13
N ALA A 36 -1.32 -2.76 9.69
CA ALA A 36 -1.12 -3.06 8.27
C ALA A 36 -2.37 -3.59 7.54
N GLY A 37 -3.35 -4.16 8.26
CA GLY A 37 -4.47 -4.86 7.63
C GLY A 37 -5.42 -3.94 6.86
N HIS A 38 -5.76 -2.78 7.42
CA HIS A 38 -6.67 -1.84 6.79
C HIS A 38 -6.12 -1.20 5.50
N PRO A 39 -4.91 -0.60 5.48
CA PRO A 39 -4.38 -0.03 4.25
C PRO A 39 -4.11 -1.09 3.17
N MET A 40 -3.66 -2.29 3.55
CA MET A 40 -3.46 -3.40 2.62
C MET A 40 -4.78 -3.85 1.97
N ARG A 41 -5.87 -3.89 2.75
CA ARG A 41 -7.20 -4.22 2.24
C ARG A 41 -7.72 -3.16 1.27
N VAL A 42 -7.55 -1.88 1.58
CA VAL A 42 -7.92 -0.78 0.68
C VAL A 42 -7.15 -0.86 -0.64
N LEU A 43 -5.84 -1.10 -0.56
CA LEU A 43 -4.99 -1.27 -1.75
C LEU A 43 -5.44 -2.45 -2.61
N ALA A 44 -5.73 -3.60 -2.00
CA ALA A 44 -6.22 -4.78 -2.70
C ALA A 44 -7.57 -4.52 -3.40
N ILE A 45 -8.49 -3.80 -2.75
CA ILE A 45 -9.77 -3.42 -3.35
C ILE A 45 -9.54 -2.51 -4.55
N MET A 46 -8.72 -1.45 -4.40
CA MET A 46 -8.39 -0.55 -5.51
C MET A 46 -7.80 -1.29 -6.71
N ALA A 47 -6.80 -2.15 -6.47
CA ALA A 47 -6.15 -2.92 -7.52
C ALA A 47 -7.15 -3.82 -8.25
N THR A 48 -8.06 -4.45 -7.50
CA THR A 48 -9.10 -5.33 -8.06
C THR A 48 -10.10 -4.54 -8.92
N VAL A 49 -10.54 -3.36 -8.46
CA VAL A 49 -11.43 -2.47 -9.23
C VAL A 49 -10.76 -2.04 -10.52
N PHE A 50 -9.48 -1.62 -10.46
CA PHE A 50 -8.73 -1.22 -11.66
C PHE A 50 -8.56 -2.37 -12.66
N ALA A 51 -8.25 -3.57 -12.18
CA ALA A 51 -8.13 -4.75 -13.04
C ALA A 51 -9.46 -5.08 -13.72
N ALA A 52 -10.57 -5.05 -12.98
CA ALA A 52 -11.91 -5.32 -13.51
C ALA A 52 -12.32 -4.29 -14.58
N LEU A 53 -12.10 -3.01 -14.33
CA LEU A 53 -12.39 -1.94 -15.29
C LEU A 53 -11.52 -2.08 -16.55
N SER A 54 -10.23 -2.39 -16.39
CA SER A 54 -9.32 -2.58 -17.51
C SER A 54 -9.73 -3.78 -18.37
N LEU A 55 -10.10 -4.90 -17.74
CA LEU A 55 -10.61 -6.08 -18.44
C LEU A 55 -11.94 -5.81 -19.16
N ALA A 56 -12.83 -5.02 -18.55
CA ALA A 56 -14.08 -4.64 -19.18
C ALA A 56 -13.84 -3.81 -20.45
N VAL A 57 -12.98 -2.79 -20.37
CA VAL A 57 -12.61 -1.96 -21.52
C VAL A 57 -11.96 -2.82 -22.61
N TRP A 58 -10.96 -3.62 -22.24
CA TRP A 58 -10.31 -4.56 -23.18
C TRP A 58 -11.32 -5.48 -23.87
N GLY A 59 -12.22 -6.08 -23.09
CA GLY A 59 -13.28 -6.96 -23.60
C GLY A 59 -14.22 -6.24 -24.57
N THR A 60 -14.62 -5.01 -24.28
CA THR A 60 -15.47 -4.23 -25.18
C THR A 60 -14.76 -3.87 -26.50
N VAL A 61 -13.47 -3.52 -26.45
CA VAL A 61 -12.67 -3.25 -27.65
C VAL A 61 -12.53 -4.51 -28.49
N TRP A 62 -12.20 -5.64 -27.86
CA TRP A 62 -12.12 -6.93 -28.53
C TRP A 62 -13.43 -7.30 -29.21
N LEU A 63 -14.56 -7.14 -28.51
CA LEU A 63 -15.88 -7.40 -29.06
C LEU A 63 -16.19 -6.50 -30.25
N ALA A 64 -15.88 -5.20 -30.15
CA ALA A 64 -16.09 -4.24 -31.24
C ALA A 64 -15.30 -4.62 -32.50
N ILE A 65 -14.06 -5.09 -32.36
CA ILE A 65 -13.24 -5.56 -33.49
C ILE A 65 -13.89 -6.78 -34.18
N GLN A 66 -14.45 -7.71 -33.41
CA GLN A 66 -15.11 -8.90 -33.96
C GLN A 66 -16.46 -8.61 -34.63
N LEU A 67 -17.08 -7.49 -34.30
CA LEU A 67 -18.38 -7.07 -34.83
C LEU A 67 -18.28 -6.11 -36.04
N LEU A 68 -17.06 -5.66 -36.38
CA LEU A 68 -16.74 -4.88 -37.57
C LEU A 68 -16.40 -5.81 -38.75
#